data_AF-A0A2C9V1C1-F1
#
_entry.id   AF-A0A2C9V1C1-F1
#
_cell.length_a   1.000
_cell.length_b   1.000
_cell.length_c   1.000
_cell.angle_alpha   90.00
_cell.angle_beta   90.00
_cell.angle_gamma   90.00
#
_symmetry.space_group_name_H-M   'P 1'
#
loop_
_entity.id
_entity.type
_entity.pdbx_description
1 polymer ?
#
loop_
_entity_poly.entity_id
_entity_poly.type
_entity_poly.pdbx_seq_one_letter_code
_entity_poly.pdbx_strand_id
1 'polypeptide(L)'
;MGVNLPGVFAKQIFRQSLFPVRKASSTSLDVQKGFMAVYVGEAKKKRFLVPVSYLNHSSFQDLLILAEEEFGFDHPMGGLTIPCREDIFNAVISNLSRSQGKAF
;
A
#
# COMPACT_ATOMS: atom_id res chain seq x y z
N MET A 1 42.19 47.50 29.53
CA MET A 1 41.89 46.58 28.41
C MET A 1 40.92 45.54 28.96
N GLY A 2 39.75 45.22 28.46
CA GLY A 2 38.92 45.58 27.31
C GLY A 2 37.58 44.84 27.56
N VAL A 3 36.49 45.40 27.07
CA VAL A 3 35.11 45.24 27.55
C VAL A 3 34.33 44.01 27.02
N ASN A 4 33.41 43.51 27.86
CA ASN A 4 32.02 43.03 27.63
C ASN A 4 31.58 42.34 26.31
N LEU A 5 30.94 41.15 26.41
CA LEU A 5 29.48 40.87 26.29
C LEU A 5 29.19 39.40 25.84
N PRO A 6 28.03 38.83 26.24
CA PRO A 6 27.71 37.41 26.13
C PRO A 6 27.01 37.06 24.80
N GLY A 7 27.49 36.00 24.15
CA GLY A 7 26.88 35.43 22.95
C GLY A 7 25.83 34.38 23.29
N VAL A 8 24.56 34.79 23.21
CA VAL A 8 23.37 33.94 23.23
C VAL A 8 23.43 32.96 22.06
N PHE A 9 23.32 31.65 22.31
CA PHE A 9 22.70 30.77 21.32
C PHE A 9 21.79 29.78 22.01
N ALA A 10 20.53 30.22 22.15
CA ALA A 10 19.40 29.36 22.43
C ALA A 10 19.39 28.18 21.44
N LYS A 11 19.26 26.96 21.97
CA LYS A 11 18.63 25.86 21.22
C LYS A 11 17.46 25.38 22.05
N GLN A 12 16.40 26.13 21.83
CA GLN A 12 15.03 25.90 22.26
C GLN A 12 14.59 24.45 22.09
N ILE A 13 13.98 23.92 23.14
CA ILE A 13 13.14 22.73 23.15
C ILE A 13 11.92 22.99 22.25
N PHE A 14 11.76 22.21 21.17
CA PHE A 14 10.47 22.03 20.47
C PHE A 14 10.55 20.73 19.64
N ARG A 15 9.97 19.62 20.15
CA ARG A 15 8.66 19.09 19.74
C ARG A 15 8.57 18.81 18.23
N GLN A 16 8.38 17.53 17.91
CA GLN A 16 7.69 17.04 16.71
C GLN A 16 8.09 17.71 15.38
N SER A 17 9.05 17.12 14.69
CA SER A 17 8.88 16.90 13.25
C SER A 17 8.54 15.41 13.12
N LEU A 18 7.29 15.01 12.86
CA LEU A 18 6.63 15.20 11.57
C LEU A 18 7.68 15.59 10.53
N PHE A 19 8.55 14.64 10.21
CA PHE A 19 9.24 14.68 8.93
C PHE A 19 8.16 15.04 7.92
N PRO A 20 8.22 16.20 7.25
CA PRO A 20 7.49 16.36 6.03
C PRO A 20 8.18 15.36 5.11
N VAL A 21 7.66 14.13 5.05
CA VAL A 21 7.80 13.30 3.88
C VAL A 21 7.06 14.07 2.80
N ARG A 22 7.72 15.12 2.28
CA ARG A 22 7.54 15.57 0.91
C ARG A 22 8.04 14.40 0.08
N LYS A 23 7.17 13.40 -0.09
CA LYS A 23 7.36 12.39 -1.12
C LYS A 23 7.38 13.18 -2.41
N ALA A 24 8.58 13.30 -2.96
CA ALA A 24 8.82 13.89 -4.25
C ALA A 24 7.82 13.27 -5.24
N SER A 25 7.10 14.13 -5.94
CA SER A 25 6.35 13.78 -7.14
C SER A 25 7.36 13.36 -8.21
N SER A 26 7.85 12.12 -8.14
CA SER A 26 8.55 11.49 -9.24
C SER A 26 7.51 10.83 -10.13
N THR A 27 7.39 11.37 -11.35
CA THR A 27 6.58 10.89 -12.47
C THR A 27 7.11 9.56 -13.02
N SER A 28 7.26 8.57 -12.17
CA SER A 28 7.24 7.16 -12.56
C SER A 28 5.89 6.61 -12.15
N LEU A 29 5.46 5.50 -12.74
CA LEU A 29 4.30 4.72 -12.32
C LEU A 29 4.57 4.11 -10.92
N ASP A 30 4.80 4.99 -9.94
CA ASP A 30 5.22 4.71 -8.58
C ASP A 30 4.00 4.13 -7.87
N VAL A 31 3.90 2.80 -7.93
CA VAL A 31 3.04 2.04 -7.03
C VAL A 31 3.41 2.52 -5.64
N GLN A 32 2.53 3.33 -5.03
CA GLN A 32 2.75 3.85 -3.70
C GLN A 32 3.19 2.67 -2.82
N LYS A 33 4.38 2.79 -2.21
CA LYS A 33 4.94 1.72 -1.37
C LYS A 33 3.84 1.18 -0.44
N GLY A 34 3.44 -0.08 -0.64
CA GLY A 34 2.30 -0.69 0.04
C GLY A 34 1.08 -1.00 -0.84
N PHE A 35 1.18 -0.97 -2.18
CA PHE A 35 0.17 -1.51 -3.08
C PHE A 35 0.74 -2.61 -3.97
N MET A 36 -0.09 -3.56 -4.39
CA MET A 36 0.26 -4.67 -5.28
C MET A 36 -0.68 -4.71 -6.48
N ALA A 37 -0.15 -5.09 -7.64
CA ALA A 37 -0.93 -5.32 -8.84
C ALA A 37 -1.57 -6.72 -8.80
N VAL A 38 -2.90 -6.74 -8.90
CA VAL A 38 -3.72 -7.94 -8.92
C VAL A 38 -4.49 -7.98 -10.24
N TYR A 39 -4.40 -9.09 -10.96
CA TYR A 39 -5.09 -9.34 -12.21
C TYR A 39 -6.28 -10.24 -11.94
N VAL A 40 -7.48 -9.77 -12.28
CA VAL A 40 -8.73 -10.48 -12.01
C VAL A 40 -9.47 -10.68 -13.32
N GLY A 41 -10.06 -11.87 -13.49
CA GLY A 41 -10.87 -12.23 -14.66
C GLY A 41 -10.24 -13.32 -15.52
N GLU A 42 -11.08 -14.24 -15.98
CA GLU A 42 -10.72 -15.43 -16.75
C GLU A 42 -10.48 -15.09 -18.24
N ALA A 43 -11.40 -14.36 -18.87
CA ALA A 43 -11.30 -13.97 -20.29
C ALA A 43 -10.60 -12.63 -20.53
N LYS A 44 -10.76 -11.67 -19.59
CA LYS A 44 -10.12 -10.35 -19.64
C LYS A 44 -9.50 -10.05 -18.29
N LYS A 45 -8.18 -10.23 -18.19
CA LYS A 45 -7.41 -9.92 -16.99
C LYS A 45 -7.35 -8.42 -16.78
N LYS A 46 -8.16 -7.91 -15.86
CA LYS A 46 -8.18 -6.50 -15.47
C LYS A 46 -7.23 -6.27 -14.31
N ARG A 47 -6.39 -5.24 -14.42
CA ARG A 47 -5.43 -4.87 -13.38
C ARG A 47 -6.09 -4.00 -12.32
N PHE A 48 -6.02 -4.44 -11.07
CA PHE A 48 -6.39 -3.72 -9.88
C PHE A 48 -5.14 -3.43 -9.03
N LEU A 49 -5.11 -2.28 -8.38
CA LEU A 49 -4.09 -1.95 -7.38
C LEU A 49 -4.71 -2.09 -6.00
N VAL A 50 -4.21 -3.04 -5.22
CA VAL A 50 -4.74 -3.36 -3.90
C VAL A 50 -3.68 -3.04 -2.84
N PRO A 51 -4.03 -2.39 -1.72
CA PRO A 51 -3.10 -2.23 -0.62
C PRO A 51 -2.58 -3.59 -0.11
N VAL A 52 -1.29 -3.70 0.17
CA VAL A 52 -0.69 -4.91 0.76
C VAL A 52 -1.30 -5.24 2.13
N SER A 53 -1.89 -4.26 2.82
CA SER A 53 -2.62 -4.46 4.07
C SER A 53 -3.81 -5.41 3.92
N TYR A 54 -4.37 -5.58 2.71
CA TYR A 54 -5.49 -6.50 2.49
C TYR A 54 -5.02 -7.95 2.42
N LEU A 55 -3.75 -8.22 2.07
CA LEU A 55 -3.16 -9.56 2.02
C LEU A 55 -3.15 -10.24 3.40
N ASN A 56 -3.14 -9.46 4.49
CA ASN A 56 -3.18 -9.98 5.86
C ASN A 56 -4.59 -10.35 6.34
N HIS A 57 -5.63 -10.05 5.56
CA HIS A 57 -7.00 -10.40 5.93
C HIS A 57 -7.33 -11.81 5.46
N SER A 58 -8.00 -12.59 6.30
CA SER A 58 -8.40 -13.98 6.00
C SER A 58 -9.14 -14.10 4.67
N SER A 59 -10.13 -13.25 4.42
CA SER A 59 -10.89 -13.28 3.16
C SER A 59 -10.05 -13.05 1.90
N PHE A 60 -8.91 -12.35 2.01
CA PHE A 60 -8.00 -12.19 0.87
C PHE A 60 -7.05 -13.38 0.76
N GLN A 61 -6.63 -13.96 1.89
CA GLN A 61 -5.83 -15.19 1.91
C GLN A 61 -6.57 -16.36 1.27
N ASP A 62 -7.88 -16.49 1.49
CA ASP A 62 -8.69 -17.50 0.81
C ASP A 62 -8.63 -17.33 -0.73
N LEU A 63 -8.66 -16.08 -1.22
CA LEU A 63 -8.48 -15.79 -2.66
C LEU A 63 -7.06 -16.11 -3.15
N LEU A 64 -6.04 -15.92 -2.31
CA LEU A 64 -4.66 -16.26 -2.63
C LEU A 64 -4.45 -17.76 -2.74
N ILE A 65 -5.04 -18.55 -1.85
CA ILE A 65 -4.97 -20.01 -1.88
C ILE A 65 -5.62 -20.54 -3.17
N LEU A 66 -6.78 -20.00 -3.56
CA LEU A 66 -7.43 -20.35 -4.81
C LEU A 66 -6.57 -19.97 -6.03
N ALA A 67 -5.92 -18.80 -5.98
CA ALA A 67 -5.01 -18.37 -7.02
C ALA A 67 -3.76 -19.28 -7.13
N GLU A 68 -3.22 -19.72 -6.00
CA GLU A 68 -2.10 -20.66 -5.91
C GLU A 68 -2.49 -22.05 -6.41
N GLU A 69 -3.69 -22.55 -6.10
CA GLU A 69 -4.15 -23.86 -6.58
C GLU A 69 -4.29 -23.90 -8.12
N GLU A 70 -4.77 -22.82 -8.73
CA GLU A 70 -4.99 -22.76 -10.19
C GLU A 70 -3.74 -22.38 -10.98
N PHE A 71 -3.00 -21.36 -10.53
CA PHE A 71 -1.86 -20.80 -11.27
C PHE A 71 -0.50 -21.09 -10.61
N GLY A 72 -0.47 -21.64 -9.40
CA GLY A 72 0.76 -21.79 -8.63
C GLY A 72 1.46 -20.45 -8.43
N PHE A 73 2.78 -20.47 -8.60
CA PHE A 73 3.63 -19.28 -8.59
C PHE A 73 3.91 -18.72 -9.99
N ASP A 74 3.37 -19.36 -11.04
CA ASP A 74 3.66 -18.99 -12.42
C ASP A 74 2.66 -17.94 -12.90
N HIS A 75 3.05 -16.68 -12.70
CA HIS A 75 2.25 -15.53 -13.11
C HIS A 75 2.96 -14.77 -14.24
N PRO A 76 2.61 -15.00 -15.52
CA PRO A 76 3.32 -14.43 -16.67
C PRO A 76 3.24 -12.90 -16.73
N MET A 77 2.30 -12.29 -15.99
CA MET A 77 2.12 -10.84 -15.94
C MET A 77 2.92 -10.15 -14.82
N GLY A 78 3.74 -10.88 -14.06
CA GLY A 78 4.60 -10.32 -13.00
C GLY A 78 3.84 -9.77 -11.79
N GLY A 79 2.57 -10.16 -11.63
CA GLY A 79 1.71 -9.78 -10.50
C GLY A 79 0.76 -10.91 -10.14
N LEU A 80 0.00 -10.74 -9.05
CA LEU A 80 -0.92 -11.77 -8.56
C LEU A 80 -2.07 -11.94 -9.56
N THR A 81 -2.32 -13.16 -10.03
CA THR A 81 -3.49 -13.46 -10.88
C THR A 81 -4.51 -14.24 -10.06
N ILE A 82 -5.73 -13.71 -9.91
CA ILE A 82 -6.80 -14.36 -9.15
C ILE A 82 -7.86 -14.90 -10.14
N PRO A 83 -8.14 -16.22 -10.12
CA PRO A 83 -9.18 -16.86 -10.94
C PRO A 83 -10.56 -16.62 -10.33
N CYS A 84 -10.94 -15.35 -10.22
CA CYS A 84 -12.23 -14.98 -9.68
C CYS A 84 -12.92 -14.01 -10.63
N ARG A 85 -14.25 -14.01 -10.58
CA ARG A 85 -15.05 -13.03 -11.30
C ARG A 85 -14.79 -11.65 -10.72
N GLU A 86 -14.74 -10.64 -11.58
CA GLU A 86 -14.57 -9.24 -11.17
C GLU A 86 -15.60 -8.83 -10.11
N ASP A 87 -16.84 -9.30 -10.23
CA ASP A 87 -17.93 -9.02 -9.28
C ASP A 87 -17.62 -9.49 -7.86
N ILE A 88 -17.09 -10.71 -7.72
CA ILE A 88 -16.76 -11.32 -6.43
C ILE A 88 -15.56 -10.61 -5.83
N PHE A 89 -14.53 -10.35 -6.63
CA PHE A 89 -13.36 -9.60 -6.17
C PHE A 89 -13.75 -8.21 -5.67
N ASN A 90 -14.58 -7.47 -6.40
CA ASN A 90 -15.07 -6.15 -5.97
C ASN A 90 -15.86 -6.25 -4.66
N ALA A 91 -16.68 -7.28 -4.47
CA ALA A 91 -17.40 -7.50 -3.22
C ALA A 91 -16.43 -7.75 -2.05
N VAL A 92 -15.39 -8.56 -2.25
CA VAL A 92 -14.35 -8.83 -1.24
C VAL A 92 -13.58 -7.56 -0.90
N ILE A 93 -13.12 -6.81 -1.90
CA ILE A 93 -12.44 -5.52 -1.70
C ILE A 93 -13.34 -4.52 -0.98
N SER A 94 -14.63 -4.48 -1.32
CA SER A 94 -15.61 -3.61 -0.63
C SER A 94 -15.77 -4.00 0.85
N ASN A 95 -15.84 -5.29 1.15
CA ASN A 95 -15.90 -5.79 2.52
C ASN A 95 -14.61 -5.50 3.31
N LEU A 96 -13.45 -5.70 2.69
CA LEU A 96 -12.14 -5.33 3.23
C LEU A 96 -12.05 -3.84 3.55
N SER A 97 -12.52 -2.98 2.65
CA SER A 97 -12.53 -1.53 2.87
C SER A 97 -13.42 -1.11 4.04
N ARG A 98 -14.53 -1.82 4.27
CA ARG A 98 -15.42 -1.60 5.40
C ARG A 98 -14.80 -2.09 6.72
N SER A 99 -14.10 -3.23 6.69
CA SER A 99 -13.41 -3.80 7.85
C SER A 99 -12.20 -2.97 8.29
N GLN A 100 -11.54 -2.30 7.34
CA GLN A 100 -10.48 -1.32 7.59
C GLN A 100 -11.04 0.05 7.99
N GLY A 101 -11.99 0.06 8.92
CA GLY A 101 -12.50 1.27 9.55
C GLY A 101 -11.38 2.04 10.25
N LYS A 102 -10.82 3.04 9.55
CA LYS A 102 -10.22 4.26 10.10
C LYS A 102 -9.21 4.05 11.24
N ALA A 103 -7.95 3.81 10.89
CA ALA A 103 -6.81 4.13 11.76
C ALA A 103 -5.97 5.22 11.07
N PHE A 104 -6.42 6.47 11.18
CA PHE A 104 -5.61 7.68 11.05
C PHE A 104 -5.91 8.56 12.26
#